data_AF-A0A2T0GZ26-F1
#
_entry.id   AF-A0A2T0GZ26-F1
#
_cell.length_a   1.000
_cell.length_b   1.000
_cell.length_c   1.000
_cell.angle_alpha   90.00
_cell.angle_beta   90.00
_cell.angle_gamma   90.00
#
_symmetry.space_group_name_H-M   'P 1'
#
loop_
_entity.id
_entity.type
_entity.pdbx_description
1 polymer ?
#
loop_
_entity_poly.entity_id
_entity_poly.type
_entity_poly.pdbx_seq_one_letter_code
_entity_poly.pdbx_strand_id
1 'polypeptide(L)'
;MLDPFSSRLHRTLFVVCCLVSMVILFTPSSGVPTAPPGTDKLVHLTLFLALTTTGRLAGLPGPVLVPALVAYAPLSELVQAALPVNRHCDPADVAMDLVGVLLAHMLPPTGEHRRRSDLRRRSTPHEASEIHGFRG
;
A
#
# COMPACT_ATOMS: atom_id res chain seq x y z
N MET A 1 15.44 0.43 -16.78
CA MET A 1 15.09 -1.00 -16.85
C MET A 1 14.90 -1.37 -15.39
N LEU A 2 13.66 -1.33 -14.89
CA LEU A 2 13.42 -1.78 -13.51
C LEU A 2 13.60 -3.28 -13.55
N ASP A 3 14.60 -3.79 -12.83
CA ASP A 3 14.90 -5.21 -12.84
C ASP A 3 13.64 -5.98 -12.43
N PRO A 4 13.27 -7.07 -13.13
CA PRO A 4 12.13 -7.91 -12.76
C PRO A 4 12.23 -8.46 -11.33
N PHE A 5 13.42 -8.40 -10.72
CA PHE A 5 13.65 -8.71 -9.31
C PHE A 5 12.98 -7.70 -8.37
N SER A 6 12.94 -6.41 -8.71
CA SER A 6 12.33 -5.38 -7.86
C SER A 6 10.81 -5.57 -7.75
N SER A 7 10.12 -5.91 -8.84
CA SER A 7 8.67 -6.14 -8.79
C SER A 7 8.30 -7.40 -8.00
N ARG A 8 9.10 -8.47 -8.13
CA ARG A 8 8.96 -9.67 -7.30
C ARG A 8 9.21 -9.37 -5.83
N LEU A 9 10.25 -8.60 -5.50
CA LEU A 9 10.55 -8.19 -4.13
C LEU A 9 9.39 -7.42 -3.49
N HIS A 10 8.85 -6.39 -4.15
CA HIS A 10 7.72 -5.62 -3.60
C HIS A 10 6.47 -6.46 -3.40
N ARG A 11 6.19 -7.42 -4.30
CA ARG A 11 5.11 -8.40 -4.11
C ARG A 11 5.37 -9.31 -2.92
N THR A 12 6.58 -9.82 -2.77
CA THR A 12 6.98 -10.63 -1.62
C THR A 12 6.83 -9.82 -0.32
N LEU A 13 7.28 -8.56 -0.29
CA LEU A 13 7.13 -7.67 0.86
C LEU A 13 5.66 -7.42 1.20
N PHE A 14 4.80 -7.20 0.21
CA PHE A 14 3.36 -7.04 0.43
C PHE A 14 2.74 -8.32 1.02
N VAL A 15 3.05 -9.50 0.46
CA VAL A 15 2.56 -10.78 0.98
C VAL A 15 3.03 -11.00 2.41
N VAL A 16 4.31 -10.75 2.70
CA VAL A 16 4.85 -10.82 4.06
C VAL A 16 4.13 -9.83 4.98
N CYS A 17 3.86 -8.61 4.52
CA CYS A 17 3.13 -7.61 5.28
C CYS A 17 1.69 -8.06 5.61
N CYS A 18 1.00 -8.72 4.67
CA CYS A 18 -0.33 -9.31 4.93
C CYS A 18 -0.27 -10.45 5.95
N LEU A 19 0.75 -11.31 5.88
CA LEU A 19 0.91 -12.39 6.86
C LEU A 19 1.23 -11.83 8.25
N VAL A 20 2.12 -10.85 8.32
CA VAL A 20 2.47 -10.13 9.55
C VAL A 20 1.24 -9.42 10.13
N SER A 21 0.39 -8.81 9.29
CA SER A 21 -0.83 -8.16 9.77
C SER A 21 -1.80 -9.15 10.41
N MET A 22 -1.98 -10.33 9.82
CA MET A 22 -2.80 -11.36 10.43
C MET A 22 -2.24 -11.83 11.78
N VAL A 23 -0.93 -12.05 11.87
CA VAL A 23 -0.30 -12.42 13.15
C VAL A 23 -0.51 -11.33 14.19
N ILE A 24 -0.20 -10.07 13.88
CA ILE A 24 -0.29 -8.96 14.84
C ILE A 24 -1.73 -8.73 15.32
N LEU A 25 -2.70 -8.75 14.41
CA LEU A 25 -4.10 -8.49 14.73
C LEU A 25 -4.72 -9.66 15.50
N PHE A 26 -4.45 -10.90 15.11
CA PHE A 26 -5.12 -12.06 15.69
C PHE A 26 -4.31 -12.78 16.78
N THR A 27 -3.15 -12.25 17.18
CA THR A 27 -2.44 -12.74 18.38
C THR A 27 -3.24 -12.39 19.64
N PRO A 28 -3.57 -13.40 20.48
CA PRO A 28 -4.29 -13.17 21.73
C PRO A 28 -3.58 -12.15 22.63
N SER A 29 -4.33 -11.39 23.42
CA SER A 29 -3.76 -10.42 24.36
C SER A 29 -2.79 -11.05 25.37
N SER A 30 -2.97 -12.33 25.73
CA SER A 30 -2.04 -13.09 26.57
C SER A 30 -0.70 -13.40 25.93
N GLY A 31 -0.59 -13.33 24.60
CA GLY A 31 0.63 -13.59 23.84
C GLY A 31 1.50 -12.34 23.61
N VAL A 32 1.06 -11.17 24.08
CA VAL A 32 1.77 -9.90 23.89
C VAL A 32 2.23 -9.35 25.24
N PRO A 33 3.50 -8.95 25.41
CA PRO A 33 3.96 -8.29 26.62
C PRO A 33 3.14 -7.02 26.91
N THR A 34 2.96 -6.70 28.19
CA THR A 34 2.36 -5.42 28.60
C THR A 34 3.14 -4.25 28.00
N ALA A 35 2.45 -3.40 27.25
CA ALA A 35 2.98 -2.21 26.61
C ALA A 35 2.40 -0.93 27.23
N PRO A 36 3.06 0.24 27.08
CA PRO A 36 2.48 1.52 27.49
C PRO A 36 1.12 1.77 26.81
N PRO A 37 0.21 2.51 27.47
CA PRO A 37 -1.10 2.86 26.88
C PRO A 37 -0.96 3.53 25.51
N GLY A 38 -1.77 3.13 24.53
CA GLY A 38 -1.78 3.70 23.18
C GLY A 38 -0.79 3.06 22.20
N THR A 39 0.03 2.10 22.63
CA THR A 39 0.94 1.36 21.74
C THR A 39 0.16 0.58 20.67
N ASP A 40 -0.99 0.01 21.04
CA ASP A 40 -1.99 -0.61 20.17
C ASP A 40 -2.32 0.28 18.96
N LYS A 41 -2.65 1.54 19.21
CA LYS A 41 -3.02 2.53 18.18
C LYS A 41 -1.88 2.81 17.21
N LEU A 42 -0.65 2.89 17.72
CA LEU A 42 0.55 3.07 16.89
C LEU A 42 0.84 1.83 16.03
N VAL A 43 0.60 0.63 16.56
CA VAL A 43 0.73 -0.63 15.82
C VAL A 43 -0.28 -0.66 14.67
N HIS A 44 -1.56 -0.38 14.94
CA HIS A 44 -2.63 -0.30 13.94
C HIS A 44 -2.31 0.70 12.82
N LEU A 45 -1.96 1.94 13.21
CA LEU A 45 -1.53 2.98 12.28
C LEU A 45 -0.39 2.52 11.38
N THR A 46 0.68 2.00 11.98
CA THR A 46 1.90 1.61 11.25
C THR A 46 1.63 0.42 10.34
N LEU A 47 0.79 -0.52 10.78
CA LEU A 47 0.45 -1.72 10.04
C LEU A 47 -0.33 -1.40 8.75
N PHE A 48 -1.36 -0.56 8.84
CA PHE A 48 -2.14 -0.15 7.66
C PHE A 48 -1.39 0.82 6.74
N LEU A 49 -0.52 1.66 7.31
CA LEU A 49 0.45 2.44 6.53
C LEU A 49 1.37 1.52 5.72
N ALA A 50 1.92 0.47 6.34
CA ALA A 50 2.81 -0.49 5.70
C ALA A 50 2.10 -1.34 4.64
N LEU A 51 0.89 -1.84 4.91
CA LEU A 51 0.06 -2.58 3.94
C LEU A 51 -0.25 -1.75 2.70
N THR A 52 -0.69 -0.51 2.91
CA THR A 52 -1.02 0.40 1.80
C THR A 52 0.23 0.74 0.98
N THR A 53 1.34 1.06 1.65
CA THR A 53 2.59 1.43 0.99
C THR A 53 3.16 0.26 0.19
N THR A 54 3.29 -0.92 0.81
CA THR A 54 3.83 -2.12 0.13
C THR A 54 2.90 -2.59 -0.99
N GLY A 55 1.58 -2.49 -0.82
CA GLY A 55 0.61 -2.82 -1.87
C GLY A 55 0.73 -1.90 -3.09
N ARG A 56 0.91 -0.60 -2.88
CA ARG A 56 1.17 0.37 -3.96
C ARG A 56 2.50 0.08 -4.67
N LEU A 57 3.56 -0.21 -3.92
CA LEU A 57 4.88 -0.56 -4.48
C LEU A 57 4.84 -1.89 -5.25
N ALA A 58 3.98 -2.83 -4.85
CA ALA A 58 3.73 -4.08 -5.58
C ALA A 58 2.95 -3.87 -6.89
N GLY A 59 2.47 -2.65 -7.16
CA GLY A 59 1.75 -2.28 -8.38
C GLY A 59 0.26 -2.62 -8.34
N LEU A 60 -0.34 -2.78 -7.15
CA LEU A 60 -1.78 -3.00 -7.02
C LEU A 60 -2.56 -1.73 -7.40
N PRO A 61 -3.68 -1.85 -8.13
CA PRO A 61 -4.48 -0.70 -8.52
C PRO A 61 -5.12 -0.06 -7.28
N GLY A 62 -4.91 1.25 -7.10
CA GLY A 62 -5.48 2.02 -6.00
C GLY A 62 -6.99 1.85 -5.80
N PRO A 63 -7.82 1.84 -6.87
CA PRO A 63 -9.26 1.61 -6.77
C PRO A 63 -9.67 0.23 -6.20
N VAL A 64 -8.75 -0.73 -6.14
CA VAL A 64 -9.00 -2.04 -5.50
C VAL A 64 -8.35 -2.08 -4.13
N LEU A 65 -7.09 -1.64 -4.02
CA LEU A 65 -6.32 -1.71 -2.79
C LEU A 65 -6.94 -0.88 -1.65
N VAL A 66 -7.30 0.37 -1.92
CA VAL A 66 -7.80 1.28 -0.88
C VAL A 66 -9.15 0.80 -0.32
N PRO A 67 -10.18 0.49 -1.14
CA PRO A 67 -11.43 -0.04 -0.61
C PRO A 67 -11.25 -1.37 0.14
N ALA A 68 -10.35 -2.24 -0.32
CA ALA A 68 -10.07 -3.50 0.37
C ALA A 68 -9.50 -3.27 1.77
N LEU A 69 -8.56 -2.34 1.94
CA LEU A 69 -7.99 -2.02 3.26
C LEU A 69 -8.98 -1.26 4.15
N VAL A 70 -9.79 -0.35 3.58
CA VAL A 70 -10.87 0.34 4.31
C VAL A 70 -11.92 -0.65 4.83
N ALA A 71 -12.23 -1.71 4.06
CA ALA A 71 -13.09 -2.78 4.52
C ALA A 71 -12.39 -3.70 5.54
N TYR A 72 -11.09 -3.97 5.35
CA TYR A 72 -10.33 -4.86 6.21
C TYR A 72 -10.24 -4.34 7.65
N ALA A 73 -10.08 -3.02 7.86
CA ALA A 73 -10.01 -2.40 9.18
C ALA A 73 -11.19 -2.80 10.10
N PRO A 74 -12.47 -2.43 9.81
CA PRO A 74 -13.59 -2.81 10.66
C PRO A 74 -13.86 -4.32 10.67
N LEU A 75 -13.60 -5.03 9.57
CA LEU A 75 -13.78 -6.48 9.54
C LEU A 75 -12.81 -7.20 10.48
N SER A 76 -11.57 -6.72 10.60
CA SER A 76 -10.58 -7.32 11.48
C SER A 76 -10.96 -7.19 12.96
N GLU A 77 -11.49 -6.03 13.37
CA GLU A 77 -12.04 -5.78 14.71
C GLU A 77 -13.25 -6.67 15.02
N LEU A 78 -14.19 -6.80 14.07
CA LEU A 78 -15.34 -7.68 14.24
C LEU A 78 -14.93 -9.15 14.38
N VAL A 79 -13.92 -9.58 13.61
CA VAL A 79 -13.39 -10.94 13.70
C VAL A 79 -12.65 -11.14 15.03
N GLN A 80 -11.85 -10.18 15.50
CA GLN A 80 -11.20 -10.25 16.82
C GLN A 80 -12.23 -10.36 17.95
N ALA A 81 -13.30 -9.57 17.89
CA ALA A 81 -14.38 -9.62 18.88
C ALA A 81 -15.17 -10.94 18.86
N ALA A 82 -15.27 -11.59 17.71
CA ALA A 82 -15.92 -12.89 17.55
C ALA A 82 -15.02 -14.08 17.93
N LEU A 83 -13.70 -13.92 17.87
CA LEU A 83 -12.73 -14.95 18.22
C LEU A 83 -12.38 -14.92 19.71
N PRO A 84 -12.01 -16.06 20.32
CA PRO A 84 -11.57 -16.14 21.72
C PRO A 84 -10.14 -15.62 21.90
N VAL A 85 -9.80 -14.48 21.29
CA VAL A 85 -8.47 -13.84 21.37
C VAL A 85 -8.38 -12.81 22.50
N ASN A 86 -9.45 -12.61 23.27
CA ASN A 86 -9.55 -11.64 24.36
C ASN A 86 -9.14 -10.22 23.92
N ARG A 87 -9.60 -9.82 22.72
CA ARG A 87 -9.52 -8.44 22.23
C ARG A 87 -10.93 -7.87 22.11
N HIS A 88 -11.08 -6.62 22.49
CA HIS A 88 -12.34 -5.89 22.41
C HIS A 88 -12.33 -5.05 21.13
N CYS A 89 -13.51 -4.88 20.53
CA CYS A 89 -13.68 -3.97 19.40
C CYS A 89 -13.47 -2.53 19.90
N ASP A 90 -12.41 -1.86 19.42
CA ASP A 90 -12.13 -0.45 19.70
C ASP A 90 -12.31 0.37 18.41
N PRO A 91 -13.34 1.25 18.32
CA PRO A 91 -13.49 2.14 17.18
C PRO A 91 -12.28 3.05 16.92
N ALA A 92 -11.46 3.31 17.95
CA ALA A 92 -10.22 4.06 17.78
C ALA A 92 -9.20 3.29 16.93
N ASP A 93 -9.15 1.97 17.01
CA ASP A 93 -8.24 1.14 16.21
C ASP A 93 -8.63 1.19 14.74
N VAL A 94 -9.93 1.10 14.43
CA VAL A 94 -10.45 1.34 13.07
C VAL A 94 -10.06 2.75 12.57
N ALA A 95 -10.16 3.77 13.42
CA ALA A 95 -9.78 5.13 13.03
C ALA A 95 -8.29 5.22 12.70
N MET A 96 -7.42 4.61 13.51
CA MET A 96 -5.97 4.59 13.27
C MET A 96 -5.61 3.83 11.99
N ASP A 97 -6.29 2.72 11.70
CA ASP A 97 -6.12 1.97 10.46
C ASP A 97 -6.44 2.83 9.23
N LEU A 98 -7.58 3.53 9.26
CA LEU A 98 -8.02 4.42 8.17
C LEU A 98 -7.07 5.60 7.99
N VAL A 99 -6.55 6.17 9.08
CA VAL A 99 -5.51 7.22 9.02
C VAL A 99 -4.24 6.66 8.37
N GLY A 100 -3.82 5.44 8.71
CA GLY A 100 -2.68 4.76 8.08
C GLY A 100 -2.86 4.60 6.56
N VAL A 101 -4.04 4.14 6.12
CA VAL A 101 -4.40 4.05 4.70
C VAL A 101 -4.34 5.41 4.02
N LEU A 102 -4.95 6.43 4.64
CA LEU A 102 -5.00 7.79 4.08
C LEU A 102 -3.59 8.38 3.92
N LEU A 103 -2.77 8.32 4.97
CA LEU A 103 -1.40 8.84 4.94
C LEU A 103 -0.56 8.16 3.87
N ALA A 104 -0.59 6.82 3.81
CA ALA A 104 0.13 6.07 2.80
C ALA A 104 -0.41 6.36 1.39
N HIS A 105 -1.70 6.60 1.21
CA HIS A 105 -2.29 6.92 -0.10
C HIS A 105 -1.91 8.32 -0.59
N MET A 106 -1.86 9.30 0.33
CA MET A 106 -1.48 10.69 0.01
C MET A 106 0.01 10.86 -0.27
N LEU A 107 0.87 9.99 0.28
CA LEU A 107 2.30 10.07 0.01
C LEU A 107 2.60 9.76 -1.47
N PRO A 108 3.39 10.58 -2.18
CA PRO A 108 3.85 10.23 -3.51
C PRO A 108 4.71 8.96 -3.42
N PRO A 109 4.66 8.05 -4.41
CA PRO A 109 5.52 6.88 -4.42
C PRO A 109 6.99 7.32 -4.35
N THR A 110 7.70 6.85 -3.33
CA THR A 110 9.12 7.13 -3.12
C THR A 110 9.95 6.36 -4.14
N GLY A 111 10.41 7.07 -5.19
CA GLY A 111 11.30 6.57 -6.26
C GLY A 111 10.55 6.11 -7.52
N GLU A 112 10.88 6.49 -8.76
CA GLU A 112 11.92 7.36 -9.30
C GLU A 112 11.43 7.81 -10.70
N HIS A 113 11.50 9.11 -10.96
CA HIS A 113 11.51 9.73 -12.29
C HIS A 113 10.56 9.14 -13.36
N ARG A 114 9.26 9.46 -13.25
CA ARG A 114 8.35 9.51 -14.42
C ARG A 114 8.71 10.69 -15.34
N ARG A 115 9.97 10.77 -15.78
CA ARG A 115 10.52 11.86 -16.62
C ARG A 115 11.05 11.35 -17.97
N ARG A 116 10.63 10.15 -18.41
CA ARG A 116 11.00 9.59 -19.72
C ARG A 116 9.87 9.59 -20.76
N SER A 117 8.61 9.75 -20.34
CA SER A 117 7.48 9.87 -21.29
C SER A 117 7.48 11.21 -22.03
N ASP A 118 7.99 12.27 -21.42
CA ASP A 118 8.05 13.60 -22.06
C ASP A 118 9.22 13.74 -23.05
N LEU A 119 10.32 13.02 -22.82
CA LEU A 119 11.48 13.04 -23.74
C LEU A 119 11.19 12.28 -25.03
N ARG A 120 10.43 11.18 -24.98
CA ARG A 120 10.03 10.41 -26.18
C ARG A 120 8.97 11.13 -27.02
N ARG A 121 8.20 12.04 -26.41
CA ARG A 121 7.21 12.89 -27.09
C ARG A 121 7.83 14.17 -27.69
N ARG A 122 8.98 14.61 -27.15
CA ARG A 122 9.79 15.70 -27.72
C ARG A 122 10.74 15.24 -28.84
N SER A 123 11.11 13.96 -28.87
CA SER A 123 11.98 13.39 -29.90
C SER A 123 11.23 12.85 -31.12
N THR A 124 9.98 13.26 -31.35
CA THR A 124 9.38 13.27 -32.69
C THR A 124 9.43 14.70 -33.25
N PRO A 125 10.61 15.25 -33.58
CA PRO A 125 10.65 16.37 -34.49
C PRO A 125 10.20 15.85 -35.86
N HIS A 126 9.08 16.39 -36.34
CA HIS A 126 8.94 16.99 -37.67
C HIS A 126 10.04 16.67 -38.71
N GLU A 127 10.26 15.41 -39.08
CA GLU A 127 11.29 15.03 -40.07
C GLU A 127 10.82 13.92 -41.03
N ALA A 128 9.52 13.87 -41.34
CA ALA A 128 9.03 12.94 -42.35
C ALA A 128 7.77 13.47 -43.06
N SER A 129 7.81 14.68 -43.62
CA SER A 129 6.99 15.00 -44.81
C SER A 129 7.38 16.31 -45.49
N GLU A 130 8.67 16.63 -45.58
CA GLU A 130 9.18 17.67 -46.52
C GLU A 130 9.83 17.04 -47.76
N ILE A 131 9.55 15.75 -48.04
CA ILE A 131 10.11 15.02 -49.17
C ILE A 131 8.98 14.43 -50.05
N HIS A 132 8.09 15.29 -50.54
CA HIS A 132 7.26 15.00 -51.72
C HIS A 132 6.89 16.28 -52.49
N GLY A 133 7.88 17.14 -52.69
CA GLY A 133 7.75 18.39 -53.44
C GLY A 133 8.86 18.59 -54.45
N PHE A 134 9.26 17.55 -55.21
CA PHE A 134 10.09 17.77 -56.40
C PHE A 134 10.10 16.56 -57.35
N ARG A 135 9.34 16.67 -58.45
CA ARG A 135 9.38 15.96 -59.75
C ARG A 135 7.98 16.19 -60.34
N GLY A 136 7.78 17.06 -61.33
CA GLY A 136 8.54 17.24 -62.56
C GLY A 136 7.54 16.99 -63.68
#